data_AF-A0A9P9QPS0-F1
#
_entry.id   AF-A0A9P9QPS0-F1
#
_cell.length_a   1.000
_cell.length_b   1.000
_cell.length_c   1.000
_cell.angle_alpha   90.00
_cell.angle_beta   90.00
_cell.angle_gamma   90.00
#
_symmetry.space_group_name_H-M   'P 1'
#
loop_
_entity.id
_entity.type
_entity.pdbx_description
1 polymer ?
#
loop_
_entity_poly.entity_id
_entity_poly.type
_entity_poly.pdbx_seq_one_letter_code
_entity_poly.pdbx_strand_id
1 'polypeptide(L)'
;MEFEELIKICYGYTVNGIKNIVSMANKPFRFIYTSGVTVERDQTKILPFLHDYRLMRVKLLEFSFSWSSIDHDYQGRVENALVDLAKQNAPALEVAITKPGGIEGPGYPKNAALTSVWVQFGPTLWVYVSELVAVMIELALRGVSEDTLWGDEIYNIGSKMLEPEDYAFGDGL
;
A
#
# COMPACT_ATOMS: atom_id res chain seq x y z
N MET A 1 18.04 -9.21 -2.97
CA MET A 1 17.12 -10.06 -2.18
C MET A 1 16.53 -11.08 -3.14
N GLU A 2 16.53 -12.35 -2.78
CA GLU A 2 15.94 -13.41 -3.61
C GLU A 2 14.41 -13.30 -3.61
N PHE A 3 13.75 -13.68 -4.71
CA PHE A 3 12.30 -13.53 -4.84
C PHE A 3 11.50 -14.34 -3.81
N GLU A 4 12.01 -15.50 -3.39
CA GLU A 4 11.41 -16.27 -2.30
C GLU A 4 11.54 -15.59 -0.94
N GLU A 5 12.72 -15.02 -0.65
CA GLU A 5 12.98 -14.29 0.60
C GLU A 5 12.03 -13.10 0.73
N LEU A 6 11.84 -12.42 -0.38
CA LEU A 6 10.90 -11.35 -0.51
C LEU A 6 9.45 -11.78 -0.27
N ILE A 7 8.98 -12.86 -0.90
CA ILE A 7 7.61 -13.36 -0.68
C ILE A 7 7.42 -13.76 0.78
N LYS A 8 8.45 -14.37 1.38
CA LYS A 8 8.46 -14.67 2.81
C LYS A 8 8.29 -13.41 3.65
N ILE A 9 8.97 -12.31 3.32
CA ILE A 9 8.88 -11.05 4.05
C ILE A 9 7.54 -10.35 3.80
N CYS A 10 7.25 -9.96 2.56
CA CYS A 10 6.11 -9.11 2.23
C CYS A 10 4.76 -9.82 2.40
N TYR A 11 4.68 -11.11 2.08
CA TYR A 11 3.45 -11.89 2.22
C TYR A 11 3.46 -12.74 3.48
N GLY A 12 4.49 -13.57 3.68
CA GLY A 12 4.55 -14.55 4.76
C GLY A 12 4.51 -13.90 6.14
N TYR A 13 5.38 -12.93 6.42
CA TYR A 13 5.41 -12.26 7.72
C TYR A 13 4.17 -11.40 7.96
N THR A 14 3.69 -10.68 6.95
CA THR A 14 2.46 -9.88 7.05
C THR A 14 1.25 -10.73 7.44
N VAL A 15 0.96 -11.79 6.67
CA VAL A 15 -0.20 -12.66 6.89
C VAL A 15 -0.10 -13.39 8.23
N ASN A 16 1.07 -13.94 8.56
CA ASN A 16 1.25 -14.65 9.83
C ASN A 16 1.22 -13.69 11.02
N GLY A 17 1.79 -12.50 10.89
CA GLY A 17 1.78 -11.47 11.92
C GLY A 17 0.35 -11.09 12.30
N ILE A 18 -0.49 -10.78 11.31
CA ILE A 18 -1.88 -10.39 11.55
C ILE A 18 -2.69 -11.52 12.17
N LYS A 19 -2.53 -12.77 11.68
CA LYS A 19 -3.20 -13.94 12.29
C LYS A 19 -2.89 -14.08 13.78
N ASN A 20 -1.64 -13.84 14.18
CA ASN A 20 -1.25 -13.92 15.58
C ASN A 20 -1.72 -12.70 16.39
N ILE A 21 -1.68 -11.49 15.81
CA ILE A 21 -2.15 -10.29 16.52
C ILE A 21 -3.65 -10.37 16.77
N VAL A 22 -4.45 -10.78 15.78
CA VAL A 22 -5.92 -10.87 15.88
C VAL A 22 -6.38 -11.83 16.98
N SER A 23 -5.59 -12.86 17.30
CA SER A 23 -5.93 -13.81 18.38
C SER A 23 -5.73 -13.22 19.79
N MET A 24 -4.97 -12.13 19.92
CA MET A 24 -4.59 -11.52 21.19
C MET A 24 -5.05 -10.07 21.38
N ALA A 25 -5.28 -9.34 20.28
CA ALA A 25 -5.58 -7.92 20.31
C ALA A 25 -7.00 -7.62 20.80
N ASN A 26 -7.20 -6.39 21.28
CA ASN A 26 -8.53 -5.84 21.53
C ASN A 26 -9.31 -5.76 20.22
N LYS A 27 -10.62 -6.04 20.30
CA LYS A 27 -11.50 -6.12 19.13
C LYS A 27 -12.37 -4.85 19.01
N PRO A 28 -12.55 -4.30 17.80
CA PRO A 28 -11.92 -4.71 16.55
C PRO A 28 -10.42 -4.31 16.53
N PHE A 29 -9.57 -5.23 16.06
CA PHE A 29 -8.21 -4.87 15.67
C PHE A 29 -8.25 -4.31 14.26
N ARG A 30 -7.69 -3.12 14.05
CA ARG A 30 -7.70 -2.46 12.74
C ARG A 30 -6.31 -2.43 12.16
N PHE A 31 -6.18 -2.97 10.95
CA PHE A 31 -4.91 -3.04 10.25
C PHE A 31 -5.00 -2.25 8.94
N ILE A 32 -4.24 -1.16 8.86
CA ILE A 32 -4.19 -0.31 7.68
C ILE A 32 -2.90 -0.62 6.93
N TYR A 33 -3.03 -1.09 5.70
CA TYR A 33 -1.92 -1.47 4.85
C TYR A 33 -1.73 -0.48 3.71
N THR A 34 -0.53 0.10 3.60
CA THR A 34 -0.19 0.95 2.46
C THR A 34 0.38 0.12 1.34
N SER A 35 -0.28 0.24 0.20
CA SER A 35 0.03 -0.40 -1.06
C SER A 35 0.40 0.67 -2.09
N GLY A 36 0.25 0.37 -3.38
CA GLY A 36 0.52 1.29 -4.47
C GLY A 36 -0.56 1.23 -5.56
N VAL A 37 -0.77 2.35 -6.24
CA VAL A 37 -1.74 2.49 -7.34
C VAL A 37 -1.53 1.46 -8.47
N THR A 38 -0.29 1.01 -8.68
CA THR A 38 0.02 0.07 -9.76
C THR A 38 -0.35 -1.38 -9.43
N VAL A 39 -0.69 -1.67 -8.18
CA VAL A 39 -0.89 -3.04 -7.68
C VAL A 39 -2.15 -3.66 -8.25
N GLU A 40 -2.01 -4.89 -8.72
CA GLU A 40 -3.07 -5.62 -9.40
C GLU A 40 -3.52 -6.83 -8.57
N ARG A 41 -4.81 -6.87 -8.23
CA ARG A 41 -5.42 -7.98 -7.48
C ARG A 41 -5.77 -9.13 -8.40
N ASP A 42 -6.14 -8.86 -9.65
CA ASP A 42 -6.47 -9.90 -10.63
C ASP A 42 -5.21 -10.66 -11.05
N GLN A 43 -5.04 -11.81 -10.42
CA GLN A 43 -3.91 -12.69 -10.65
C GLN A 43 -3.84 -13.23 -12.08
N THR A 44 -4.91 -13.15 -12.87
CA THR A 44 -4.95 -13.66 -14.25
C THR A 44 -4.49 -12.64 -15.29
N LYS A 45 -4.36 -11.37 -14.91
CA LYS A 45 -4.06 -10.28 -15.82
C LYS A 45 -2.60 -10.30 -16.25
N ILE A 46 -2.36 -10.13 -17.55
CA ILE A 46 -1.01 -9.99 -18.08
C ILE A 46 -0.62 -8.53 -18.11
N LEU A 47 0.38 -8.16 -17.30
CA LEU A 47 0.88 -6.79 -17.19
C LEU A 47 2.18 -6.61 -18.00
N PRO A 48 2.36 -5.48 -18.69
CA PRO A 48 3.54 -5.23 -19.53
C PRO A 48 4.77 -4.74 -18.75
N PHE A 49 4.62 -4.37 -17.47
CA PHE A 49 5.68 -3.81 -16.62
C PHE A 49 5.53 -4.31 -15.19
N LEU A 50 6.63 -4.73 -14.56
CA LEU A 50 6.67 -5.31 -13.21
C LEU A 50 5.53 -6.32 -12.99
N HIS A 51 5.38 -7.28 -13.90
CA HIS A 51 4.25 -8.21 -13.89
C HIS A 51 4.18 -9.07 -12.64
N ASP A 52 5.21 -9.90 -12.42
CA ASP A 52 5.28 -10.87 -11.30
C ASP A 52 5.19 -10.19 -9.95
N TYR A 53 5.49 -8.92 -9.97
CA TYR A 53 5.71 -8.03 -8.87
C TYR A 53 4.43 -7.33 -8.42
N ARG A 54 3.71 -6.70 -9.36
CA ARG A 54 2.40 -6.09 -9.16
C ARG A 54 1.32 -7.14 -8.85
N LEU A 55 1.51 -8.39 -9.32
CA LEU A 55 0.63 -9.53 -9.03
C LEU A 55 1.06 -10.33 -7.80
N MET A 56 2.37 -10.52 -7.59
CA MET A 56 2.98 -11.45 -6.65
C MET A 56 2.54 -12.92 -6.85
N ARG A 57 2.85 -13.47 -8.04
CA ARG A 57 2.84 -14.93 -8.32
C ARG A 57 4.25 -15.52 -8.13
N VAL A 58 4.37 -16.66 -7.45
CA VAL A 58 5.60 -17.48 -7.49
C VAL A 58 5.66 -18.17 -8.85
N LYS A 59 6.61 -17.79 -9.72
CA LYS A 59 7.00 -18.66 -10.82
C LYS A 59 7.87 -19.77 -10.23
N LEU A 60 7.29 -20.97 -10.07
CA LEU A 60 8.10 -22.18 -9.99
C LEU A 60 8.84 -22.29 -11.33
N LEU A 61 10.16 -22.18 -11.24
CA LEU A 61 11.18 -22.48 -12.24
C LEU A 61 11.48 -21.42 -13.32
N GLU A 62 12.77 -21.08 -13.28
CA GLU A 62 13.70 -20.63 -14.33
C GLU A 62 14.07 -19.14 -14.45
N PHE A 63 15.40 -19.01 -14.45
CA PHE A 63 16.30 -17.88 -14.22
C PHE A 63 16.28 -16.75 -15.27
N SER A 64 16.85 -15.63 -14.79
CA SER A 64 17.55 -14.55 -15.51
C SER A 64 16.72 -13.37 -16.04
N PHE A 65 16.82 -12.20 -15.40
CA PHE A 65 17.85 -11.20 -15.74
C PHE A 65 17.83 -10.02 -14.74
N SER A 66 19.00 -9.43 -14.53
CA SER A 66 19.25 -8.24 -13.69
C SER A 66 18.45 -7.02 -14.16
N TRP A 67 17.84 -6.29 -13.21
CA TRP A 67 17.57 -4.86 -13.40
C TRP A 67 17.98 -4.06 -12.16
N SER A 68 18.81 -3.05 -12.41
CA SER A 68 19.33 -2.11 -11.42
C SER A 68 18.23 -1.15 -10.95
N SER A 69 18.03 -1.13 -9.63
CA SER A 69 17.59 0.02 -8.81
C SER A 69 16.46 0.88 -9.39
N ILE A 70 15.24 0.38 -9.31
CA ILE A 70 14.02 1.18 -9.13
C ILE A 70 13.14 0.43 -8.12
N ASP A 71 12.58 1.17 -7.16
CA ASP A 71 11.84 0.66 -6.03
C ASP A 71 10.75 -0.34 -6.39
N HIS A 72 10.62 -1.30 -5.50
CA HIS A 72 9.83 -2.47 -5.67
C HIS A 72 8.54 -2.31 -4.75
N ASP A 73 7.31 -2.16 -5.32
CA ASP A 73 5.91 -2.50 -4.80
C ASP A 73 5.15 -3.90 -5.00
N TYR A 74 5.13 -4.75 -3.97
CA TYR A 74 4.89 -6.21 -4.05
C TYR A 74 3.44 -6.71 -3.80
N GLN A 75 2.43 -5.84 -3.93
CA GLN A 75 1.32 -5.91 -2.98
C GLN A 75 0.07 -6.70 -3.42
N GLY A 76 -0.07 -7.19 -4.67
CA GLY A 76 -1.35 -7.70 -5.21
C GLY A 76 -1.93 -8.91 -4.46
N ARG A 77 -1.11 -9.94 -4.25
CA ARG A 77 -1.48 -11.11 -3.44
C ARG A 77 -1.64 -10.80 -1.95
N VAL A 78 -0.84 -9.85 -1.44
CA VAL A 78 -0.91 -9.41 -0.04
C VAL A 78 -2.27 -8.78 0.22
N GLU A 79 -2.71 -7.85 -0.63
CA GLU A 79 -4.03 -7.23 -0.52
C GLU A 79 -5.17 -8.24 -0.49
N ASN A 80 -5.16 -9.21 -1.42
CA ASN A 80 -6.17 -10.27 -1.45
C ASN A 80 -6.21 -11.04 -0.12
N ALA A 81 -5.04 -11.45 0.39
CA ALA A 81 -4.99 -12.20 1.65
C ALA A 81 -5.42 -11.37 2.85
N LEU A 82 -5.12 -10.07 2.89
CA LEU A 82 -5.55 -9.18 3.96
C LEU A 82 -7.06 -8.98 3.98
N VAL A 83 -7.66 -8.73 2.80
CA VAL A 83 -9.11 -8.60 2.64
C VAL A 83 -9.81 -9.92 3.02
N ASP A 84 -9.28 -11.06 2.57
CA ASP A 84 -9.83 -12.37 2.94
C ASP A 84 -9.74 -12.64 4.44
N LEU A 85 -8.62 -12.27 5.08
CA LEU A 85 -8.47 -12.38 6.53
C LEU A 85 -9.51 -11.54 7.28
N ALA A 86 -9.75 -10.29 6.85
CA ALA A 86 -10.76 -9.44 7.47
C ALA A 86 -12.15 -10.07 7.38
N LYS A 87 -12.53 -10.56 6.18
CA LYS A 87 -13.81 -11.27 5.97
C LYS A 87 -13.97 -12.50 6.86
N GLN A 88 -12.90 -13.30 7.00
CA GLN A 88 -12.91 -14.52 7.81
C GLN A 88 -12.98 -14.24 9.32
N ASN A 89 -12.52 -13.07 9.76
CA ASN A 89 -12.42 -12.71 11.17
C ASN A 89 -13.38 -11.59 11.57
N ALA A 90 -14.32 -11.20 10.70
CA ALA A 90 -15.29 -10.16 11.02
C ALA A 90 -16.18 -10.56 12.21
N PRO A 91 -16.49 -9.63 13.14
CA PRO A 91 -16.08 -8.22 13.18
C PRO A 91 -14.79 -7.98 13.99
N ALA A 92 -14.02 -9.01 14.33
CA ALA A 92 -12.83 -8.90 15.19
C ALA A 92 -11.61 -8.26 14.50
N LEU A 93 -11.54 -8.33 13.16
CA LEU A 93 -10.50 -7.73 12.33
C LEU A 93 -11.15 -6.83 11.27
N GLU A 94 -10.68 -5.60 11.17
CA GLU A 94 -10.95 -4.69 10.06
C GLU A 94 -9.63 -4.40 9.33
N VAL A 95 -9.68 -4.37 7.99
CA VAL A 95 -8.52 -4.10 7.14
C VAL A 95 -8.87 -3.03 6.13
N ALA A 96 -8.05 -1.99 6.04
CA ALA A 96 -8.10 -1.03 4.94
C ALA A 96 -6.80 -1.10 4.13
N ILE A 97 -6.91 -1.00 2.81
CA ILE A 97 -5.78 -0.87 1.89
C ILE A 97 -5.73 0.57 1.37
N THR A 98 -4.63 1.29 1.58
CA THR A 98 -4.41 2.60 0.93
C THR A 98 -3.58 2.40 -0.34
N LYS A 99 -4.00 3.01 -1.45
CA LYS A 99 -3.34 2.95 -2.77
C LYS A 99 -2.95 4.34 -3.25
N PRO A 100 -1.96 4.99 -2.62
CA PRO A 100 -1.41 6.22 -3.14
C PRO A 100 -0.74 6.00 -4.50
N GLY A 101 -0.65 7.08 -5.28
CA GLY A 101 0.25 7.17 -6.42
C GLY A 101 1.67 7.48 -5.95
N GLY A 102 2.14 8.69 -6.22
CA GLY A 102 3.35 9.20 -5.58
C GLY A 102 3.06 9.72 -4.17
N ILE A 103 4.02 9.57 -3.26
CA ILE A 103 3.96 10.21 -1.93
C ILE A 103 5.03 11.29 -1.90
N GLU A 104 4.63 12.53 -1.62
CA GLU A 104 5.56 13.64 -1.43
C GLU A 104 5.73 14.03 0.04
N GLY A 105 6.84 14.68 0.36
CA GLY A 105 7.11 15.21 1.68
C GLY A 105 8.52 15.81 1.79
N PRO A 106 8.96 16.14 3.01
CA PRO A 106 10.30 16.61 3.30
C PRO A 106 11.39 15.71 2.70
N GLY A 107 12.31 16.28 1.93
CA GLY A 107 13.39 15.52 1.29
C GLY A 107 12.96 14.63 0.11
N TYR A 108 11.66 14.52 -0.15
CA TYR A 108 11.07 13.71 -1.22
C TYR A 108 10.02 14.52 -2.00
N PRO A 109 10.44 15.58 -2.73
CA PRO A 109 9.50 16.43 -3.48
C PRO A 109 8.91 15.69 -4.68
N LYS A 110 7.75 16.16 -5.17
CA LYS A 110 7.21 15.71 -6.47
C LYS A 110 8.29 15.80 -7.55
N ASN A 111 8.47 14.71 -8.26
CA ASN A 111 9.40 14.63 -9.37
C ASN A 111 8.61 14.49 -10.67
N ALA A 112 8.76 15.47 -11.58
CA ALA A 112 8.06 15.49 -12.86
C ALA A 112 8.41 14.27 -13.74
N ALA A 113 9.65 13.78 -13.69
CA ALA A 113 10.06 12.58 -14.42
C ALA A 113 9.35 11.34 -13.86
N LEU A 114 9.31 11.17 -12.53
CA LEU A 114 8.53 10.08 -11.92
C LEU A 114 7.04 10.21 -12.23
N THR A 115 6.49 11.41 -12.15
CA THR A 115 5.08 11.68 -12.49
C THR A 115 4.74 11.22 -13.91
N SER A 116 5.61 11.52 -14.88
CA SER A 116 5.42 11.10 -16.27
C SER A 116 5.41 9.57 -16.45
N VAL A 117 6.17 8.84 -15.64
CA VAL A 117 6.20 7.37 -15.61
C VAL A 117 4.95 6.79 -14.96
N TRP A 118 4.32 7.51 -14.04
CA TRP A 118 3.15 7.02 -13.30
C TRP A 118 1.82 7.28 -14.01
N VAL A 119 1.71 8.33 -14.85
CA VAL A 119 0.49 8.68 -15.60
C VAL A 119 -0.01 7.55 -16.52
N GLN A 120 0.90 6.71 -17.06
CA GLN A 120 0.52 5.55 -17.89
C GLN A 120 -0.25 4.46 -17.11
N PHE A 121 -0.24 4.51 -15.77
CA PHE A 121 -0.93 3.55 -14.91
C PHE A 121 -2.24 4.08 -14.32
N GLY A 122 -2.71 5.26 -14.77
CA GLY A 122 -3.94 5.90 -14.32
C GLY A 122 -3.70 7.32 -13.76
N PRO A 123 -4.76 8.01 -13.29
CA PRO A 123 -4.61 9.26 -12.55
C PRO A 123 -3.84 8.99 -11.25
N THR A 124 -2.54 9.15 -11.31
CA THR A 124 -1.63 8.92 -10.18
C THR A 124 -1.48 10.22 -9.41
N LEU A 125 -2.51 10.51 -8.60
CA LEU A 125 -2.45 11.66 -7.73
C LEU A 125 -1.30 11.47 -6.73
N TRP A 126 -0.44 12.48 -6.66
CA TRP A 126 0.53 12.58 -5.59
C TRP A 126 -0.20 13.01 -4.32
N VAL A 127 -0.02 12.26 -3.24
CA VAL A 127 -0.53 12.60 -1.91
C VAL A 127 0.62 13.09 -1.03
N TYR A 128 0.35 14.06 -0.17
CA TYR A 128 1.33 14.45 0.84
C TYR A 128 1.42 13.37 1.93
N VAL A 129 2.61 13.13 2.49
CA VAL A 129 2.79 12.13 3.55
C VAL A 129 1.88 12.39 4.76
N SER A 130 1.70 13.64 5.17
CA SER A 130 0.76 14.02 6.23
C SER A 130 -0.68 13.64 5.88
N GLU A 131 -1.12 13.81 4.64
CA GLU A 131 -2.49 13.47 4.21
C GLU A 131 -2.71 11.96 4.30
N LEU A 132 -1.76 11.17 3.79
CA LEU A 132 -1.81 9.71 3.91
C LEU A 132 -1.89 9.27 5.37
N VAL A 133 -1.02 9.81 6.23
CA VAL A 133 -0.98 9.46 7.65
C VAL A 133 -2.26 9.87 8.37
N ALA A 134 -2.80 11.06 8.10
CA ALA A 134 -4.06 11.54 8.68
C ALA A 134 -5.20 10.57 8.39
N VAL A 135 -5.32 10.12 7.14
CA VAL A 135 -6.33 9.13 6.72
C VAL A 135 -6.11 7.79 7.41
N MET A 136 -4.87 7.30 7.49
CA MET A 136 -4.57 6.03 8.18
C MET A 136 -4.94 6.09 9.68
N ILE A 137 -4.68 7.22 10.35
CA ILE A 137 -5.06 7.45 11.74
C ILE A 137 -6.57 7.49 11.89
N GLU A 138 -7.28 8.21 11.02
CA GLU A 138 -8.75 8.26 11.06
C GLU A 138 -9.36 6.86 10.93
N LEU A 139 -8.89 6.05 9.98
CA LEU A 139 -9.34 4.67 9.80
C LEU A 139 -9.07 3.81 11.04
N ALA A 140 -7.89 3.99 11.66
CA ALA A 140 -7.54 3.28 12.88
C ALA A 140 -8.45 3.67 14.07
N LEU A 141 -8.86 4.93 14.17
CA LEU A 141 -9.70 5.42 15.26
C LEU A 141 -11.19 5.11 15.05
N ARG A 142 -11.71 5.40 13.86
CA ARG A 142 -13.16 5.42 13.58
C ARG A 142 -13.68 4.15 12.91
N GLY A 143 -12.80 3.33 12.36
CA GLY A 143 -13.17 2.10 11.67
C GLY A 143 -12.96 2.16 10.17
N VAL A 144 -13.00 0.99 9.56
CA VAL A 144 -12.86 0.82 8.12
C VAL A 144 -14.23 0.67 7.48
N SER A 145 -14.61 1.64 6.65
CA SER A 145 -15.85 1.60 5.87
C SER A 145 -15.67 0.98 4.49
N GLU A 146 -14.46 1.06 3.94
CA GLU A 146 -14.11 0.54 2.62
C GLU A 146 -12.76 -0.15 2.66
N ASP A 147 -12.67 -1.33 2.02
CA ASP A 147 -11.46 -2.13 2.01
C ASP A 147 -10.31 -1.45 1.24
N THR A 148 -10.57 -0.42 0.42
CA THR A 148 -9.55 0.21 -0.44
C THR A 148 -9.81 1.69 -0.63
N LEU A 149 -8.81 2.53 -0.35
CA LEU A 149 -8.82 3.97 -0.60
C LEU A 149 -7.75 4.31 -1.64
N TRP A 150 -8.14 4.99 -2.72
CA TRP A 150 -7.24 5.44 -3.77
C TRP A 150 -6.68 6.84 -3.49
N GLY A 151 -5.64 7.24 -4.23
CA GLY A 151 -4.91 8.48 -4.00
C GLY A 151 -5.78 9.75 -3.96
N ASP A 152 -6.81 9.84 -4.80
CA ASP A 152 -7.77 10.95 -4.80
C ASP A 152 -8.65 10.97 -3.55
N GLU A 153 -9.11 9.80 -3.09
CA GLU A 153 -9.86 9.67 -1.84
C GLU A 153 -8.97 10.04 -0.63
N ILE A 154 -7.72 9.57 -0.62
CA ILE A 154 -6.74 9.89 0.42
C ILE A 154 -6.52 11.41 0.48
N TYR A 155 -6.28 12.05 -0.66
CA TYR A 155 -6.13 13.51 -0.74
C TYR A 155 -7.38 14.25 -0.27
N ASN A 156 -8.56 13.85 -0.76
CA ASN A 156 -9.82 14.53 -0.46
C ASN A 156 -10.24 14.43 1.01
N ILE A 157 -9.87 13.34 1.68
CA ILE A 157 -10.13 13.14 3.12
C ILE A 157 -9.03 13.86 3.91
N GLY A 158 -7.76 13.60 3.62
CA GLY A 158 -6.62 14.13 4.37
C GLY A 158 -6.53 15.66 4.34
N SER A 159 -6.71 16.28 3.18
CA SER A 159 -6.66 17.76 3.04
C SER A 159 -7.75 18.51 3.81
N LYS A 160 -8.84 17.83 4.21
CA LYS A 160 -9.90 18.41 5.05
C LYS A 160 -9.65 18.21 6.54
N MET A 161 -8.72 17.32 6.90
CA MET A 161 -8.38 17.01 8.29
C MET A 161 -7.21 17.84 8.80
N LEU A 162 -6.38 18.35 7.88
CA LEU A 162 -5.13 19.01 8.19
C LEU A 162 -5.26 20.51 8.02
N GLU A 163 -4.79 21.24 9.02
CA GLU A 163 -4.47 22.66 8.90
C GLU A 163 -3.06 22.82 8.30
N PRO A 164 -2.69 24.00 7.78
CA PRO A 164 -1.38 24.22 7.17
C PRO A 164 -0.21 23.82 8.07
N GLU A 165 -0.30 24.04 9.37
CA GLU A 165 0.70 23.67 10.38
C GLU A 165 0.87 22.15 10.60
N ASP A 166 -0.12 21.33 10.22
CA ASP A 166 -0.07 19.88 10.40
C ASP A 166 0.74 19.18 9.28
N TYR A 167 1.06 19.91 8.21
CA TYR A 167 1.93 19.42 7.15
C TYR A 167 3.36 19.34 7.67
N ALA A 168 3.98 18.16 7.52
CA ALA A 168 5.38 17.97 7.89
C ALA A 168 6.26 18.76 6.93
N PHE A 169 6.70 19.97 7.28
CA PHE A 169 7.69 20.69 6.48
C PHE A 169 9.09 20.21 6.86
N GLY A 170 9.97 20.04 5.87
CA GLY A 170 11.34 19.64 6.17
C GLY A 170 12.02 20.70 7.00
N ASP A 171 12.76 20.28 8.03
CA ASP A 171 13.56 21.18 8.84
C ASP A 171 14.47 21.97 7.89
N GLY A 172 14.17 23.27 7.72
CA GLY A 172 15.05 24.19 7.02
C GLY A 172 16.27 24.43 7.88
N LEU A 173 17.26 23.54 7.78
CA LEU A 173 18.63 23.69 8.28
C LEU A 173 19.62 23.35 7.18
#